data_AF-A0A840Q6B4-F1
#
_entry.id   AF-A0A840Q6B4-F1
#
_cell.length_a   1.000
_cell.length_b   1.000
_cell.length_c   1.000
_cell.angle_alpha   90.00
_cell.angle_beta   90.00
_cell.angle_gamma   90.00
#
_symmetry.space_group_name_H-M   'P 1'
#
loop_
_entity.id
_entity.type
_entity.pdbx_description
1 polymer ?
#
loop_
_entity_poly.entity_id
_entity_poly.type
_entity_poly.pdbx_seq_one_letter_code
_entity_poly.pdbx_strand_id
1 'polypeptide(L)'
;MSDGALATMWAELSSSSLNPILTKHALVLLLRIRIEAAARDVPGRTNPGTGHIQTRLWALATAAPPDEQPAALVTVRRARHIYTATSDYLHARRAAVPTESELESWRGTVEELERLAVLARS
;
A
#
# COMPACT_ATOMS: atom_id res chain seq x y z
N MET A 1 5.43 -5.04 -13.04
CA MET A 1 6.56 -5.10 -12.08
C MET A 1 6.28 -6.25 -11.15
N SER A 2 7.25 -7.14 -10.90
CA SER A 2 7.09 -8.25 -9.96
C SER A 2 7.20 -7.76 -8.52
N ASP A 3 6.51 -8.40 -7.58
CA ASP A 3 6.54 -8.08 -6.13
C ASP A 3 7.98 -8.06 -5.58
N GLY A 4 8.87 -8.90 -6.15
CA GLY A 4 10.30 -8.93 -5.79
C GLY A 4 11.05 -7.63 -6.09
N ALA A 5 10.72 -6.91 -7.17
CA ALA A 5 11.40 -5.67 -7.53
C ALA A 5 11.16 -4.56 -6.50
N LEU A 6 9.93 -4.46 -5.99
CA LEU A 6 9.54 -3.45 -5.00
C LEU A 6 10.14 -3.75 -3.62
N ALA A 7 10.27 -5.03 -3.26
CA ALA A 7 10.97 -5.45 -2.04
C ALA A 7 12.48 -5.15 -2.11
N THR A 8 13.12 -5.38 -3.26
CA THR A 8 14.53 -5.01 -3.48
C THR A 8 14.73 -3.50 -3.38
N MET A 9 13.86 -2.69 -4.01
CA MET A 9 13.92 -1.23 -3.89
C MET A 9 13.78 -0.75 -2.45
N TRP A 10 12.96 -1.40 -1.63
CA TRP A 10 12.87 -1.09 -0.20
C TRP A 10 14.21 -1.31 0.50
N ALA A 11 14.85 -2.46 0.28
CA ALA A 11 16.13 -2.80 0.90
C ALA A 11 17.25 -1.85 0.45
N GLU A 12 17.32 -1.51 -0.83
CA GLU A 12 18.28 -0.56 -1.39
C GLU A 12 18.09 0.84 -0.81
N LEU A 13 16.84 1.34 -0.74
CA LEU A 13 16.56 2.64 -0.14
C LEU A 13 16.87 2.65 1.36
N SER A 14 16.50 1.60 2.08
CA SER A 14 16.72 1.50 3.53
C SER A 14 18.19 1.40 3.92
N SER A 15 19.04 0.86 3.04
CA SER A 15 20.49 0.75 3.24
C SER A 15 21.30 1.88 2.60
N SER A 16 20.62 2.81 1.92
CA SER A 16 21.27 3.89 1.19
C SER A 16 21.86 4.95 2.12
N SER A 17 23.06 5.45 1.79
CA SER A 17 23.70 6.59 2.44
C SER A 17 23.15 7.95 1.97
N LEU A 18 22.00 7.96 1.29
CA LEU A 18 21.31 9.18 0.86
C LEU A 18 20.86 10.02 2.07
N ASN A 19 20.49 11.27 1.80
CA ASN A 19 19.90 12.16 2.81
C ASN A 19 18.70 11.45 3.49
N PRO A 20 18.69 11.33 4.84
CA PRO A 20 17.66 10.58 5.56
C PRO A 20 16.22 11.03 5.29
N ILE A 21 16.01 12.33 5.02
CA ILE A 21 14.69 12.86 4.69
C ILE A 21 14.27 12.41 3.29
N LEU A 22 15.17 12.45 2.31
CA LEU A 22 14.91 11.98 0.95
C LEU A 22 14.67 10.47 0.92
N THR A 23 15.43 9.70 1.70
CA THR A 23 15.21 8.25 1.86
C THR A 23 13.79 7.97 2.36
N LYS A 24 13.36 8.64 3.44
CA LYS A 24 11.99 8.49 3.95
C LYS A 24 10.93 8.92 2.95
N HIS A 25 11.19 9.98 2.19
CA HIS A 25 10.29 10.42 1.13
C HIS A 25 10.13 9.36 0.03
N ALA A 26 11.23 8.76 -0.41
CA ALA A 26 11.23 7.67 -1.38
C ALA A 26 10.51 6.42 -0.85
N LEU A 27 10.73 6.05 0.42
CA LEU A 27 10.03 4.92 1.06
C LEU A 27 8.51 5.15 1.14
N VAL A 28 8.07 6.36 1.45
CA VAL A 28 6.64 6.72 1.44
C VAL A 28 6.05 6.60 0.03
N LEU A 29 6.73 7.12 -0.99
CA LEU A 29 6.30 6.98 -2.38
C LEU A 29 6.19 5.51 -2.79
N LEU A 30 7.18 4.70 -2.40
CA LEU A 30 7.20 3.27 -2.65
C LEU A 30 5.99 2.55 -2.03
N LEU A 31 5.67 2.83 -0.76
CA LEU A 31 4.50 2.27 -0.09
C LEU A 31 3.20 2.64 -0.81
N ARG A 32 3.07 3.90 -1.25
CA ARG A 32 1.89 4.33 -2.00
C ARG A 32 1.74 3.61 -3.33
N ILE A 33 2.82 3.50 -4.11
CA ILE A 33 2.83 2.77 -5.38
C ILE A 33 2.42 1.31 -5.19
N ARG A 34 2.94 0.66 -4.14
CA ARG A 34 2.58 -0.72 -3.77
C ARG A 34 1.09 -0.86 -3.46
N ILE A 35 0.52 0.05 -2.67
CA ILE A 35 -0.94 0.07 -2.40
C ILE A 35 -1.75 0.23 -3.69
N GLU A 36 -1.35 1.14 -4.57
CA GLU A 36 -2.04 1.37 -5.84
C GLU A 36 -1.96 0.16 -6.77
N ALA A 37 -0.81 -0.53 -6.80
CA ALA A 37 -0.61 -1.75 -7.56
C ALA A 37 -1.47 -2.90 -7.01
N ALA A 38 -1.46 -3.14 -5.70
CA ALA A 38 -2.25 -4.19 -5.06
C ALA A 38 -3.76 -4.00 -5.29
N ALA A 39 -4.23 -2.74 -5.31
CA ALA A 39 -5.63 -2.41 -5.54
C ALA A 39 -6.02 -2.30 -7.03
N ARG A 40 -5.08 -2.42 -7.97
CA ARG A 40 -5.35 -2.21 -9.41
C ARG A 40 -6.18 -3.35 -10.01
N ASP A 41 -5.86 -4.59 -9.67
CA ASP A 41 -6.33 -5.79 -10.38
C ASP A 41 -7.40 -6.54 -9.58
N VAL A 42 -8.47 -5.84 -9.20
CA VAL A 42 -9.62 -6.46 -8.50
C VAL A 42 -10.57 -7.11 -9.52
N PRO A 43 -10.89 -8.41 -9.41
CA PRO A 43 -11.83 -9.09 -10.29
C PRO A 43 -13.23 -8.47 -10.28
N GLY A 44 -13.90 -8.43 -11.44
CA GLY A 44 -15.29 -7.97 -11.56
C GLY A 44 -15.48 -6.47 -11.86
N ARG A 45 -14.42 -5.71 -12.13
CA ARG A 45 -14.51 -4.35 -12.68
C ARG A 45 -13.94 -4.26 -14.09
N THR A 46 -14.84 -4.22 -15.08
CA THR A 46 -14.55 -3.98 -16.50
C THR A 46 -14.50 -2.49 -16.87
N ASN A 47 -14.85 -1.58 -15.96
CA ASN A 47 -14.82 -0.15 -16.26
C ASN A 47 -13.49 0.49 -15.80
N PRO A 48 -12.61 0.91 -16.72
CA PRO A 48 -11.33 1.58 -16.43
C PRO A 48 -11.47 3.00 -15.81
N GLY A 49 -12.64 3.33 -15.26
CA GLY A 49 -13.01 4.70 -14.85
C GLY A 49 -13.38 4.89 -13.37
N THR A 50 -13.35 3.85 -12.53
CA THR A 50 -13.57 4.06 -11.08
C THR A 50 -12.27 4.53 -10.42
N GLY A 51 -11.86 5.77 -10.74
CA GLY A 51 -10.54 6.35 -10.45
C GLY A 51 -10.16 6.47 -8.97
N HIS A 52 -11.03 6.08 -8.03
CA HIS A 52 -10.81 6.25 -6.61
C HIS A 52 -10.23 4.99 -5.95
N ILE A 53 -9.00 5.09 -5.45
CA ILE A 53 -8.29 4.04 -4.73
C ILE A 53 -9.09 3.41 -3.58
N GLN A 54 -9.89 4.20 -2.84
CA GLN A 54 -10.68 3.67 -1.73
C GLN A 54 -11.70 2.65 -2.21
N THR A 55 -12.35 2.91 -3.34
CA THR A 55 -13.36 1.99 -3.89
C THR A 55 -12.70 0.71 -4.38
N ARG A 56 -11.49 0.81 -4.94
CA ARG A 56 -10.68 -0.34 -5.34
C ARG A 56 -10.26 -1.20 -4.14
N LEU A 57 -9.80 -0.58 -3.05
CA LEU A 57 -9.47 -1.29 -1.82
C LEU A 57 -10.69 -2.02 -1.23
N TRP A 58 -11.87 -1.40 -1.20
CA TRP A 58 -13.07 -2.09 -0.72
C TRP A 58 -13.49 -3.25 -1.61
N ALA A 59 -13.40 -3.07 -2.93
CA ALA A 59 -13.68 -4.15 -3.87
C ALA A 59 -12.72 -5.34 -3.67
N LEU A 60 -11.45 -5.07 -3.34
CA LEU A 60 -10.48 -6.11 -3.01
C LEU A 60 -10.92 -6.93 -1.79
N ALA A 61 -11.38 -6.28 -0.71
CA ALA A 61 -11.87 -7.02 0.45
C ALA A 61 -13.11 -7.89 0.13
N THR A 62 -14.00 -7.40 -0.74
CA THR A 62 -15.19 -8.18 -1.15
C THR A 62 -14.87 -9.34 -2.09
N ALA A 63 -13.74 -9.28 -2.80
CA ALA A 63 -13.29 -10.35 -3.68
C ALA A 63 -12.54 -11.47 -2.93
N ALA A 64 -12.23 -11.27 -1.64
CA ALA A 64 -11.63 -12.30 -0.81
C ALA A 64 -12.60 -13.47 -0.54
N PRO A 65 -12.07 -14.69 -0.28
CA PRO A 65 -12.88 -15.83 0.16
C PRO A 65 -13.80 -15.47 1.34
N PRO A 66 -15.04 -15.99 1.41
CA PRO A 66 -16.03 -15.58 2.42
C PRO A 66 -15.55 -15.69 3.87
N ASP A 67 -14.73 -16.69 4.17
CA ASP A 67 -14.10 -16.94 5.47
C ASP A 67 -13.01 -15.92 5.83
N GLU A 68 -12.37 -15.31 4.84
CA GLU A 68 -11.32 -14.30 5.02
C GLU A 68 -11.82 -12.85 4.95
N GLN A 69 -13.06 -12.62 4.48
CA GLN A 69 -13.62 -11.27 4.31
C GLN A 69 -13.52 -10.37 5.56
N PRO A 70 -13.76 -10.84 6.80
CA PRO A 70 -13.59 -10.01 7.99
C PRO A 70 -12.16 -9.50 8.16
N ALA A 71 -11.17 -10.37 7.96
CA ALA A 71 -9.75 -10.01 8.03
C ALA A 71 -9.35 -9.08 6.88
N ALA A 72 -9.83 -9.36 5.67
CA ALA A 72 -9.61 -8.55 4.48
C ALA A 72 -10.11 -7.09 4.68
N LEU A 73 -11.29 -6.91 5.27
CA LEU A 73 -11.84 -5.59 5.60
C LEU A 73 -10.95 -4.82 6.59
N VAL A 74 -10.38 -5.52 7.59
CA VAL A 74 -9.45 -4.90 8.56
C VAL A 74 -8.17 -4.45 7.88
N THR A 75 -7.60 -5.28 7.00
CA THR A 75 -6.39 -4.95 6.22
C THR A 75 -6.63 -3.76 5.29
N VAL A 76 -7.76 -3.75 4.58
CA VAL A 76 -8.15 -2.64 3.68
C VAL A 76 -8.36 -1.32 4.42
N ARG A 77 -8.93 -1.34 5.64
CA ARG A 77 -9.06 -0.14 6.47
C ARG A 77 -7.69 0.43 6.86
N ARG A 78 -6.76 -0.44 7.28
CA ARG A 78 -5.39 -0.04 7.61
C ARG A 78 -4.65 0.51 6.38
N ALA A 79 -4.75 -0.18 5.24
CA ALA A 79 -4.17 0.29 3.97
C ALA A 79 -4.72 1.64 3.52
N ARG A 80 -6.04 1.87 3.65
CA ARG A 80 -6.67 3.17 3.37
C ARG A 80 -6.10 4.27 4.25
N HIS A 81 -5.92 4.00 5.55
CA HIS A 81 -5.32 4.96 6.47
C HIS A 81 -3.89 5.33 6.06
N ILE A 82 -3.07 4.33 5.72
CA ILE A 82 -1.70 4.53 5.24
C ILE A 82 -1.68 5.32 3.93
N TYR A 83 -2.59 5.03 2.99
CA TYR A 83 -2.70 5.78 1.75
C TYR A 83 -2.99 7.26 2.01
N THR A 84 -3.88 7.58 2.95
CA THR A 84 -4.13 8.97 3.36
C THR A 84 -2.92 9.58 4.04
N ALA A 85 -2.30 8.89 5.00
CA ALA A 85 -1.14 9.40 5.75
C ALA A 85 0.07 9.69 4.83
N THR A 86 0.34 8.79 3.88
CA THR A 86 1.37 8.99 2.85
C THR A 86 1.00 10.16 1.94
N SER A 87 -0.27 10.29 1.53
CA SER A 87 -0.75 11.46 0.77
C SER A 87 -0.54 12.78 1.50
N ASP A 88 -0.90 12.84 2.78
CA ASP A 88 -0.80 14.06 3.57
C ASP A 88 0.66 14.45 3.80
N TYR A 89 1.56 13.48 4.01
CA TYR A 89 2.99 13.74 4.08
C TYR A 89 3.57 14.25 2.75
N LEU A 90 3.24 13.60 1.62
CA LEU A 90 3.75 14.01 0.30
C LEU A 90 3.26 15.38 -0.14
N HIS A 91 2.04 15.78 0.26
CA HIS A 91 1.47 17.09 -0.04
C HIS A 91 1.71 18.14 1.06
N ALA A 92 2.65 17.89 1.98
CA ALA A 92 3.02 18.79 3.07
C ALA A 92 1.83 19.21 3.98
N ARG A 93 0.78 18.39 4.06
CA ARG A 93 -0.34 18.54 5.00
C ARG A 93 -0.02 17.94 6.37
N ARG A 94 0.98 17.07 6.44
CA ARG A 94 1.59 16.57 7.67
C ARG A 94 3.00 17.16 7.80
N ALA A 95 3.25 17.90 8.88
CA ALA A 95 4.55 18.54 9.14
C ALA A 95 5.65 17.55 9.59
N ALA A 96 5.27 16.47 10.26
CA ALA A 96 6.22 15.50 10.81
C ALA A 96 6.64 14.46 9.76
N VAL A 97 7.95 14.31 9.55
CA VAL A 97 8.53 13.21 8.78
C VAL A 97 8.25 11.88 9.48
N PRO A 98 7.82 10.81 8.77
CA PRO A 98 7.58 9.51 9.38
C PRO A 98 8.82 8.95 10.11
N THR A 99 8.60 8.29 11.24
CA THR A 99 9.65 7.52 11.91
C THR A 99 9.96 6.24 11.13
N GLU A 100 11.11 5.63 11.40
CA GLU A 100 11.44 4.31 10.83
C GLU A 100 10.45 3.24 11.28
N SER A 101 10.03 3.28 12.55
CA SER A 101 9.02 2.37 13.09
C SER A 101 7.64 2.54 12.43
N GLU A 102 7.23 3.77 12.11
CA GLU A 102 6.01 4.02 11.35
C GLU A 102 6.11 3.43 9.94
N LEU A 103 7.22 3.68 9.24
CA LEU A 103 7.44 3.17 7.88
C LEU A 103 7.45 1.64 7.83
N GLU A 104 8.08 1.01 8.82
CA GLU A 104 8.14 -0.44 8.94
C GLU A 104 6.77 -1.05 9.27
N SER A 105 6.00 -0.42 10.15
CA SER A 105 4.62 -0.80 10.42
C SER A 105 3.72 -0.66 9.18
N TRP A 106 3.91 0.42 8.42
CA TRP A 106 3.20 0.62 7.16
C TRP A 106 3.58 -0.44 6.12
N ARG A 107 4.87 -0.79 6.02
CA ARG A 107 5.35 -1.88 5.16
C ARG A 107 4.64 -3.19 5.47
N GLY A 108 4.58 -3.59 6.73
CA GLY A 108 3.89 -4.84 7.13
C GLY A 108 2.42 -4.86 6.69
N THR A 109 1.72 -3.73 6.81
CA THR A 109 0.32 -3.61 6.35
C THR A 109 0.22 -3.70 4.81
N VAL A 110 1.16 -3.10 4.08
CA VAL A 110 1.20 -3.18 2.61
C VAL A 110 1.46 -4.61 2.15
N GLU A 111 2.35 -5.35 2.82
CA GLU A 111 2.60 -6.77 2.53
C GLU A 111 1.37 -7.64 2.83
N GLU A 112 0.61 -7.35 3.89
CA GLU A 112 -0.69 -8.00 4.14
C GLU A 112 -1.69 -7.73 3.01
N LEU A 113 -1.74 -6.48 2.51
CA LEU A 113 -2.62 -6.10 1.41
C LEU A 113 -2.23 -6.79 0.09
N GLU A 114 -0.95 -6.92 -0.19
CA GLU A 114 -0.44 -7.62 -1.37
C GLU A 114 -0.80 -9.11 -1.34
N ARG A 115 -0.66 -9.77 -0.17
CA ARG A 115 -1.11 -11.15 0.02
C ARG A 115 -2.61 -11.28 -0.23
N LEU A 116 -3.40 -10.36 0.31
CA LEU A 116 -4.84 -10.31 0.05
C LEU A 116 -5.16 -10.15 -1.44
N ALA A 117 -4.38 -9.33 -2.17
CA ALA A 117 -4.54 -9.15 -3.61
C ALA A 117 -4.28 -10.44 -4.38
N VAL A 118 -3.32 -11.26 -3.96
CA VAL A 118 -3.08 -12.59 -4.54
C VAL A 118 -4.27 -13.52 -4.27
N LEU A 119 -4.74 -13.58 -3.02
CA LEU A 119 -5.86 -14.43 -2.60
C LEU A 119 -7.17 -14.08 -3.29
N ALA A 120 -7.45 -12.80 -3.51
CA ALA A 120 -8.65 -12.36 -4.22
C ALA A 120 -8.66 -12.73 -5.72
N ARG A 121 -7.53 -13.19 -6.28
CA ARG A 121 -7.41 -13.59 -7.70
C ARG A 121 -7.37 -15.11 -7.91
N SER A 122 -7.10 -15.89 -6.86
CA SER A 122 -7.10 -17.36 -6.89
C SER A 122 -8.50 -17.93 -6.84
#